data_AF-A0ABD3CTS2-F1
#
_entry.id   AF-A0ABD3CTS2-F1
#
_cell.length_a   1.000
_cell.length_b   1.000
_cell.length_c   1.000
_cell.angle_alpha   90.00
_cell.angle_beta   90.00
_cell.angle_gamma   90.00
#
_symmetry.space_group_name_H-M   'P 1'
#
loop_
_entity.id
_entity.type
_entity.pdbx_description
1 polymer ?
#
loop_
_entity_poly.entity_id
_entity_poly.type
_entity_poly.pdbx_seq_one_letter_code
_entity_poly.pdbx_strand_id
1 'polypeptide(L)'
;MFKRFAIQLRTLVPTRSVSTATRFAVGSSKAPETVLRSFSILTRHFSSESGNVPKKVEDVVPIVTGHEREELEAELQGKDLLEINYPSGPFGTKEEPAVVKSYYNKRIVGCPGVEGEDEHDVVWFWLEEGKPHECPVCSQYFVLEVVGPGGSPDGHADDDDHDH
;
A
#
# COMPACT_ATOMS: atom_id res chain seq x y z
N MET A 1 -31.35 35.01 -31.00
CA MET A 1 -29.94 35.41 -31.18
C MET A 1 -29.05 34.31 -30.64
N PHE A 2 -28.49 33.47 -31.52
CA PHE A 2 -27.59 32.38 -31.13
C PHE A 2 -26.15 32.91 -31.04
N LYS A 3 -25.48 32.74 -29.88
CA LYS A 3 -24.03 32.95 -29.76
C LYS A 3 -23.36 31.60 -29.51
N ARG A 4 -22.68 31.10 -30.53
CA ARG A 4 -21.80 29.93 -30.48
C ARG A 4 -20.48 30.36 -29.85
N PHE A 5 -20.10 29.75 -28.73
CA PHE A 5 -18.73 29.84 -28.20
C PHE A 5 -17.92 28.66 -28.75
N ALA A 6 -16.84 28.98 -29.46
CA ALA A 6 -15.88 28.00 -29.97
C ALA A 6 -14.69 27.94 -29.01
N ILE A 7 -14.40 26.76 -28.48
CA ILE A 7 -13.25 26.48 -27.61
C ILE A 7 -12.12 25.99 -28.52
N GLN A 8 -11.02 26.75 -28.64
CA GLN A 8 -9.83 26.30 -29.34
C GLN A 8 -8.97 25.44 -28.40
N LEU A 9 -8.82 24.14 -28.72
CA LEU A 9 -7.79 23.30 -28.11
C LEU A 9 -6.44 23.54 -28.82
N ARG A 10 -5.41 23.87 -28.04
CA ARG A 10 -4.01 23.87 -28.49
C ARG A 10 -3.39 22.51 -28.20
N THR A 11 -3.09 21.76 -29.24
CA THR A 11 -2.32 20.52 -29.21
C THR A 11 -0.82 20.85 -29.15
N LEU A 12 -0.12 20.32 -28.13
CA LEU A 12 1.34 20.39 -28.03
C LEU A 12 1.95 19.14 -28.68
N VAL A 13 2.86 19.35 -29.63
CA VAL A 13 3.61 18.30 -30.34
C VAL A 13 4.97 18.08 -29.67
N PRO A 14 5.41 16.84 -29.42
CA PRO A 14 6.75 16.58 -28.89
C PRO A 14 7.79 16.61 -30.03
N THR A 15 8.85 17.40 -29.85
CA THR A 15 10.02 17.43 -30.73
C THR A 15 10.95 16.26 -30.40
N ARG A 16 11.04 15.27 -31.30
CA ARG A 16 12.05 14.20 -31.22
C ARG A 16 13.33 14.70 -31.90
N SER A 17 14.37 14.96 -31.10
CA SER A 17 15.72 15.24 -31.59
C SER A 17 16.38 13.93 -32.04
N VAL A 18 16.86 13.89 -33.28
CA VAL A 18 17.61 12.78 -33.86
C VAL A 18 19.09 13.11 -33.74
N SER A 19 19.84 12.37 -32.94
CA SER A 19 21.29 12.48 -32.89
C SER A 19 21.91 11.65 -34.01
N THR A 20 22.51 12.35 -34.98
CA THR A 20 23.25 11.78 -36.11
C THR A 20 24.51 11.04 -35.63
N ALA A 21 24.64 9.78 -36.00
CA ALA A 21 25.80 8.95 -35.70
C ALA A 21 26.99 9.29 -36.60
N THR A 22 28.07 9.84 -36.02
CA THR A 22 29.38 9.98 -36.68
C THR A 22 30.16 8.68 -36.52
N ARG A 23 30.36 7.96 -37.62
CA ARG A 23 31.23 6.78 -37.69
C ARG A 23 32.67 7.23 -37.87
N PHE A 24 33.56 6.89 -36.95
CA PHE A 24 35.00 6.95 -37.16
C PHE A 24 35.54 5.54 -37.38
N ALA A 25 36.15 5.32 -38.55
CA ALA A 25 36.87 4.11 -38.89
C ALA A 25 38.36 4.35 -38.60
N VAL A 26 38.95 3.56 -37.69
CA VAL A 26 40.41 3.47 -37.52
C VAL A 26 40.81 2.03 -37.21
N GLY A 27 41.69 1.51 -38.06
CA GLY A 27 42.90 0.79 -37.63
C GLY A 27 42.77 -0.65 -37.17
N SER A 28 43.03 -1.57 -38.09
CA SER A 28 43.35 -2.98 -37.79
C SER A 28 44.63 -3.08 -36.93
N SER A 29 44.53 -3.72 -35.77
CA SER A 29 45.68 -4.25 -35.04
C SER A 29 45.37 -5.67 -34.58
N LYS A 30 46.23 -6.62 -34.93
CA LYS A 30 46.10 -8.03 -34.57
C LYS A 30 46.38 -8.18 -33.07
N ALA A 31 45.38 -8.61 -32.31
CA ALA A 31 45.56 -9.05 -30.93
C ALA A 31 46.00 -10.53 -30.91
N PRO A 32 46.89 -10.94 -29.98
CA PRO A 32 47.35 -12.32 -29.90
C PRO A 32 46.26 -13.22 -29.33
N GLU A 33 46.17 -14.43 -29.88
CA GLU A 33 45.24 -15.48 -29.45
C GLU A 33 45.49 -15.86 -27.99
N THR A 34 44.59 -15.45 -27.11
CA THR A 34 44.49 -16.01 -25.77
C THR A 34 43.39 -17.06 -25.80
N VAL A 35 43.81 -18.31 -25.56
CA VAL A 35 42.94 -19.49 -25.51
C VAL A 35 41.95 -19.31 -24.36
N LEU A 36 40.74 -18.86 -24.68
CA LEU A 36 39.62 -18.94 -23.75
C LEU A 36 39.18 -20.40 -23.69
N ARG A 37 39.60 -21.09 -22.63
CA ARG A 37 38.96 -22.36 -22.22
C ARG A 37 37.48 -22.07 -22.00
N SER A 38 36.65 -22.47 -22.97
CA SER A 38 35.20 -22.52 -22.80
C SER A 38 34.88 -23.58 -21.77
N PHE A 39 34.73 -23.19 -20.52
CA PHE A 39 33.98 -23.98 -19.56
C PHE A 39 32.51 -23.76 -19.94
N SER A 40 31.84 -24.80 -20.41
CA SER A 40 30.39 -24.78 -20.54
C SER A 40 29.82 -24.61 -19.13
N ILE A 41 29.50 -23.37 -18.75
CA ILE A 41 28.65 -23.12 -17.59
C ILE A 41 27.30 -23.67 -18.00
N LEU A 42 27.01 -24.90 -17.59
CA LEU A 42 25.68 -25.47 -17.62
C LEU A 42 24.85 -24.64 -16.63
N THR A 43 24.31 -23.53 -17.11
CA THR A 43 23.27 -22.79 -16.40
C THR A 43 22.08 -23.73 -16.29
N ARG A 44 21.95 -24.39 -15.14
CA ARG A 44 20.72 -25.11 -14.80
C ARG A 44 19.64 -24.06 -14.58
N HIS A 45 18.92 -23.74 -15.65
CA HIS A 45 17.62 -23.12 -15.54
C HIS A 45 16.68 -24.19 -14.93
N PHE A 46 16.48 -24.14 -13.62
CA PHE A 46 15.35 -24.83 -13.00
C PHE A 46 14.08 -24.08 -13.42
N SER A 47 13.49 -24.48 -14.53
CA SER A 47 12.08 -24.16 -14.79
C SER A 47 11.24 -25.08 -13.93
N SER A 48 10.76 -24.59 -12.78
CA SER A 48 9.69 -25.29 -12.08
C SER A 48 8.39 -25.01 -12.83
N GLU A 49 7.94 -25.99 -13.62
CA GLU A 49 6.55 -26.08 -14.03
C GLU A 49 5.71 -26.17 -12.76
N SER A 50 5.11 -25.04 -12.37
CA SER A 50 4.33 -24.95 -11.14
C SER A 50 2.99 -25.61 -11.36
N GLY A 51 2.95 -26.94 -11.19
CA GLY A 51 1.73 -27.63 -10.79
C GLY A 51 1.16 -26.94 -9.55
N ASN A 52 -0.16 -27.02 -9.38
CA ASN A 52 -0.94 -26.45 -8.28
C ASN A 52 -0.56 -27.10 -6.93
N VAL A 53 0.65 -26.82 -6.46
CA VAL A 53 1.13 -27.17 -5.12
C VAL A 53 1.18 -25.84 -4.36
N PRO A 54 0.53 -25.74 -3.19
CA PRO A 54 0.67 -24.57 -2.35
C PRO A 54 2.15 -24.41 -2.01
N LYS A 55 2.75 -23.32 -2.50
CA LYS A 55 4.15 -23.01 -2.23
C LYS A 55 4.29 -22.70 -0.75
N LYS A 56 5.18 -23.40 -0.07
CA LYS A 56 5.57 -23.03 1.29
C LYS A 56 6.58 -21.89 1.21
N VAL A 57 6.73 -21.15 2.31
CA VAL A 57 7.73 -20.09 2.40
C VAL A 57 9.14 -20.62 2.13
N GLU A 58 9.45 -21.82 2.63
CA GLU A 58 10.74 -22.47 2.43
C GLU A 58 11.05 -22.76 0.95
N ASP A 59 10.04 -22.90 0.10
CA ASP A 59 10.22 -23.17 -1.34
C ASP A 59 10.58 -21.90 -2.13
N VAL A 60 10.25 -20.72 -1.60
CA VAL A 60 10.50 -19.42 -2.26
C VAL A 60 11.80 -18.81 -1.76
N VAL A 61 11.95 -18.67 -0.43
CA VAL A 61 13.15 -18.13 0.22
C VAL A 61 13.43 -18.94 1.50
N PRO A 62 14.30 -19.97 1.43
CA PRO A 62 14.51 -20.91 2.54
C PRO A 62 15.05 -20.30 3.85
N ILE A 63 15.71 -19.14 3.75
CA ILE A 63 16.42 -18.51 4.88
C ILE A 63 15.62 -17.39 5.56
N VAL A 64 14.38 -17.16 5.14
CA VAL A 64 13.55 -16.07 5.66
C VAL A 64 13.06 -16.37 7.08
N THR A 65 13.14 -15.37 7.97
CA THR A 65 12.77 -15.49 9.39
C THR A 65 12.17 -14.19 9.91
N GLY A 66 11.53 -14.22 11.08
CA GLY A 66 10.95 -13.02 11.71
C GLY A 66 9.76 -12.45 10.93
N HIS A 67 9.60 -11.12 10.97
CA HIS A 67 8.49 -10.42 10.29
C HIS A 67 8.50 -10.63 8.78
N GLU A 68 9.68 -10.75 8.15
CA GLU A 68 9.79 -11.04 6.72
C GLU A 68 9.14 -12.39 6.37
N ARG A 69 9.26 -13.38 7.27
CA ARG A 69 8.61 -14.68 7.08
C ARG A 69 7.10 -14.56 7.23
N GLU A 70 6.63 -13.84 8.25
CA GLU A 70 5.21 -13.65 8.54
C GLU A 70 4.47 -13.00 7.36
N GLU A 71 5.02 -11.92 6.81
CA GLU A 71 4.48 -11.22 5.65
C GLU A 71 4.38 -12.15 4.43
N LEU A 72 5.46 -12.89 4.11
CA LEU A 72 5.47 -13.80 2.97
C LEU A 72 4.51 -14.98 3.12
N GLU A 73 4.37 -15.51 4.34
CA GLU A 73 3.42 -16.60 4.65
C GLU A 73 1.97 -16.13 4.43
N ALA A 74 1.65 -14.87 4.79
CA ALA A 74 0.35 -14.26 4.56
C ALA A 74 0.08 -14.00 3.06
N GLU A 75 1.06 -13.45 2.34
CA GLU A 75 0.98 -13.22 0.89
C GLU A 75 0.73 -14.52 0.11
N LEU A 76 1.45 -15.60 0.46
CA LEU A 76 1.25 -16.92 -0.16
C LEU A 76 -0.14 -17.51 0.13
N GLN A 77 -0.75 -17.15 1.27
CA GLN A 77 -2.13 -17.50 1.62
C GLN A 77 -3.16 -16.53 1.02
N GLY A 78 -2.72 -15.45 0.37
CA GLY A 78 -3.59 -14.39 -0.17
C GLY A 78 -4.30 -13.58 0.92
N LYS A 79 -3.68 -13.40 2.09
CA LYS A 79 -4.21 -12.62 3.22
C LYS A 79 -3.40 -11.34 3.39
N ASP A 80 -4.07 -10.23 3.67
CA ASP A 80 -3.43 -9.01 4.16
C ASP A 80 -3.41 -9.04 5.71
N LEU A 81 -2.21 -9.00 6.30
CA LEU A 81 -2.03 -8.97 7.77
C LEU A 81 -2.59 -7.70 8.39
N LEU A 82 -2.58 -6.60 7.65
CA LEU A 82 -2.91 -5.26 8.12
C LEU A 82 -4.26 -4.76 7.60
N GLU A 83 -5.12 -5.67 7.13
CA GLU A 83 -6.47 -5.38 6.61
C GLU A 83 -7.30 -4.52 7.57
N ILE A 84 -7.09 -4.68 8.89
CA ILE A 84 -7.77 -3.89 9.92
C ILE A 84 -7.47 -2.38 9.85
N ASN A 85 -6.46 -1.96 9.07
CA ASN A 85 -6.08 -0.55 8.94
C ASN A 85 -7.02 0.28 8.10
N TYR A 86 -7.86 -0.38 7.30
CA TYR A 86 -8.82 0.30 6.46
C TYR A 86 -10.21 0.25 7.13
N PRO A 87 -10.85 1.39 7.36
CA PRO A 87 -12.23 1.41 7.87
C PRO A 87 -13.16 0.71 6.88
N SER A 88 -14.16 0.02 7.41
CA SER A 88 -15.15 -0.72 6.63
C SER A 88 -16.54 -0.11 6.78
N GLY A 89 -17.31 -0.08 5.70
CA GLY A 89 -18.69 0.38 5.69
C GLY A 89 -18.94 1.61 4.80
N PRO A 90 -20.18 2.12 4.79
CA PRO A 90 -20.53 3.35 4.09
C PRO A 90 -19.96 4.58 4.81
N PHE A 91 -20.33 5.79 4.36
CA PHE A 91 -19.91 7.05 4.98
C PHE A 91 -20.05 7.00 6.51
N GLY A 92 -21.15 6.53 7.07
CA GLY A 92 -21.28 6.39 8.51
C GLY A 92 -22.28 7.40 9.05
N THR A 93 -23.52 6.96 9.24
CA THR A 93 -24.57 7.74 9.89
C THR A 93 -24.69 7.34 11.36
N LYS A 94 -25.53 8.06 12.11
CA LYS A 94 -25.80 7.73 13.50
C LYS A 94 -26.38 6.31 13.67
N GLU A 95 -27.18 5.86 12.71
CA GLU A 95 -27.80 4.53 12.69
C GLU A 95 -26.87 3.46 12.11
N GLU A 96 -26.06 3.81 11.11
CA GLU A 96 -25.13 2.92 10.43
C GLU A 96 -23.73 3.57 10.38
N PRO A 97 -22.99 3.58 11.51
CA PRO A 97 -21.70 4.25 11.61
C PRO A 97 -20.59 3.52 10.84
N ALA A 98 -19.55 4.25 10.47
CA ALA A 98 -18.34 3.68 9.88
C ALA A 98 -17.59 2.86 10.95
N VAL A 99 -17.32 1.59 10.66
CA VAL A 99 -16.69 0.68 11.61
C VAL A 99 -15.18 0.69 11.41
N VAL A 100 -14.47 1.05 12.48
CA VAL A 100 -13.01 1.03 12.54
C VAL A 100 -12.57 -0.13 13.42
N LYS A 101 -11.85 -1.08 12.84
CA LYS A 101 -11.29 -2.20 13.60
C LYS A 101 -10.05 -1.75 14.38
N SER A 102 -9.81 -2.31 15.55
CA SER A 102 -8.63 -2.00 16.36
C SER A 102 -8.15 -3.23 17.11
N TYR A 103 -6.83 -3.32 17.32
CA TYR A 103 -6.24 -4.35 18.18
C TYR A 103 -6.39 -4.01 19.69
N TYR A 104 -6.53 -2.73 20.01
CA TYR A 104 -6.64 -2.13 21.35
C TYR A 104 -7.99 -1.41 21.56
N ASN A 105 -8.33 -1.02 22.80
CA ASN A 105 -9.59 -0.33 23.12
C ASN A 105 -9.65 1.14 22.64
N LYS A 106 -8.51 1.72 22.22
CA LYS A 106 -8.45 3.06 21.61
C LYS A 106 -7.56 3.07 20.37
N ARG A 107 -7.94 3.85 19.36
CA ARG A 107 -7.21 3.98 18.08
C ARG A 107 -7.27 5.42 17.54
N ILE A 108 -6.19 5.88 16.94
CA ILE A 108 -6.16 7.15 16.22
C ILE A 108 -6.81 6.97 14.84
N VAL A 109 -7.78 7.82 14.52
CA VAL A 109 -8.53 7.82 13.26
C VAL A 109 -8.45 9.20 12.61
N GLY A 110 -8.31 9.22 11.28
CA GLY A 110 -8.31 10.43 10.48
C GLY A 110 -9.48 10.44 9.52
N CYS A 111 -10.33 11.47 9.59
CA CYS A 111 -11.44 11.67 8.65
C CYS A 111 -11.04 12.74 7.61
N PRO A 112 -10.89 12.40 6.32
CA PRO A 112 -10.66 13.36 5.24
C PRO A 112 -11.95 13.95 4.65
N GLY A 113 -13.12 13.57 5.17
CA GLY A 113 -14.41 13.88 4.57
C GLY A 113 -14.79 12.91 3.43
N VAL A 114 -15.81 13.29 2.66
CA VAL A 114 -16.26 12.56 1.47
C VAL A 114 -16.00 13.39 0.23
N GLU A 115 -15.78 12.76 -0.93
CA GLU A 115 -15.62 13.51 -2.19
C GLU A 115 -16.84 14.39 -2.46
N GLY A 116 -16.65 15.70 -2.62
CA GLY A 116 -17.71 16.66 -2.93
C GLY A 116 -17.81 17.82 -1.94
N GLU A 117 -19.00 18.07 -1.42
CA GLU A 117 -19.29 19.24 -0.57
C GLU A 117 -18.76 19.08 0.86
N ASP A 118 -18.57 17.85 1.32
CA ASP A 118 -18.10 17.52 2.66
C ASP A 118 -16.61 17.11 2.70
N GLU A 119 -15.84 17.46 1.65
CA GLU A 119 -14.38 17.31 1.62
C GLU A 119 -13.73 18.35 2.55
N HIS A 120 -12.83 17.91 3.42
CA HIS A 120 -12.14 18.80 4.34
C HIS A 120 -10.73 18.30 4.69
N ASP A 121 -9.92 19.18 5.30
CA ASP A 121 -8.62 18.78 5.83
C ASP A 121 -8.76 17.66 6.86
N VAL A 122 -7.78 16.76 6.93
CA VAL A 122 -7.87 15.57 7.78
C VAL A 122 -8.04 15.94 9.25
N VAL A 123 -9.16 15.54 9.83
CA VAL A 123 -9.42 15.67 11.28
C VAL A 123 -8.97 14.39 11.95
N TRP A 124 -7.97 14.51 12.83
CA TRP A 124 -7.45 13.40 13.64
C TRP A 124 -8.08 13.39 15.02
N PHE A 125 -8.51 12.22 15.48
CA PHE A 125 -9.10 12.05 16.81
C PHE A 125 -8.78 10.66 17.40
N TRP A 126 -8.89 10.56 18.72
CA TRP A 126 -8.92 9.29 19.42
C TRP A 126 -10.33 8.72 19.37
N LEU A 127 -10.46 7.52 18.83
CA LEU A 127 -11.69 6.74 18.87
C LEU A 127 -11.54 5.67 19.95
N GLU A 128 -12.51 5.60 20.85
CA GLU A 128 -12.53 4.67 21.99
C GLU A 128 -13.67 3.66 21.84
N GLU A 129 -13.45 2.44 22.35
CA GLU A 129 -14.48 1.42 22.39
C GLU A 129 -15.71 1.89 23.18
N GLY A 130 -16.90 1.64 22.64
CA GLY A 130 -18.16 2.02 23.30
C GLY A 130 -18.51 3.51 23.26
N LYS A 131 -17.64 4.37 22.71
CA LYS A 131 -17.88 5.81 22.56
C LYS A 131 -17.85 6.19 21.07
N PRO A 132 -19.01 6.23 20.39
CA PRO A 132 -19.09 6.70 19.02
C PRO A 132 -18.56 8.14 18.89
N HIS A 133 -17.80 8.42 17.83
CA HIS A 133 -17.29 9.75 17.54
C HIS A 133 -17.97 10.33 16.31
N GLU A 134 -18.39 11.59 16.39
CA GLU A 134 -18.94 12.34 15.26
C GLU A 134 -17.88 13.34 14.78
N CYS A 135 -17.55 13.31 13.49
CA CYS A 135 -16.63 14.26 12.91
C CYS A 135 -17.22 15.68 12.93
N PRO A 136 -16.52 16.69 13.47
CA PRO A 136 -17.06 18.03 13.65
C PRO A 136 -17.29 18.82 12.35
N VAL A 137 -16.83 18.29 11.21
CA VAL A 137 -16.93 18.97 9.91
C VAL A 137 -17.97 18.30 9.02
N CYS A 138 -17.79 17.02 8.70
CA CYS A 138 -18.67 16.28 7.79
C CYS A 138 -19.79 15.50 8.50
N SER A 139 -19.89 15.58 9.84
CA SER A 139 -20.91 14.89 10.65
C SER A 139 -20.94 13.36 10.49
N GLN A 140 -19.83 12.77 10.04
CA GLN A 140 -19.65 11.32 9.90
C GLN A 140 -19.52 10.66 11.27
N TYR A 141 -20.22 9.55 11.48
CA TYR A 141 -20.15 8.77 12.72
C TYR A 141 -19.20 7.59 12.59
N PHE A 142 -18.36 7.40 13.61
CA PHE A 142 -17.38 6.32 13.70
C PHE A 142 -17.59 5.51 14.98
N VAL A 143 -17.45 4.18 14.87
CA VAL A 143 -17.45 3.26 16.02
C VAL A 143 -16.24 2.33 15.94
N LEU A 144 -15.71 1.97 17.10
CA LEU A 144 -14.55 1.09 17.21
C LEU A 144 -14.98 -0.34 17.53
N GLU A 145 -14.49 -1.28 16.73
CA GLU A 145 -14.63 -2.73 16.94
C GLU A 145 -13.26 -3.30 17.36
N VAL A 146 -13.16 -3.83 18.57
CA VAL A 146 -11.93 -4.48 19.04
C VAL A 146 -11.85 -5.91 18.48
N VAL A 147 -10.83 -6.18 17.66
CA VAL A 147 -10.57 -7.49 17.04
C VAL A 147 -9.35 -8.19 17.62
N GLY A 148 -8.70 -7.59 18.62
CA GLY A 148 -7.54 -8.10 19.33
C GLY A 148 -7.80 -8.35 20.82
N PRO A 149 -6.73 -8.49 21.63
CA PRO A 149 -6.82 -8.65 23.08
C PRO A 149 -7.44 -7.44 23.80
N GLY A 150 -7.47 -6.27 23.17
CA GLY A 150 -7.79 -5.02 23.85
C GLY A 150 -6.63 -4.53 24.73
N GLY A 151 -6.95 -3.77 25.76
CA GLY A 151 -6.05 -2.99 26.59
C GLY A 151 -5.79 -1.57 26.06
N SER A 152 -5.18 -0.76 26.93
CA SER A 152 -4.63 0.54 26.57
C SER A 152 -3.37 0.32 25.71
N PRO A 153 -3.26 0.95 24.52
CA PRO A 153 -2.08 0.83 23.64
C PRO A 153 -0.78 1.29 24.30
N ASP A 154 -0.85 2.10 25.36
CA ASP A 154 0.32 2.62 26.07
C ASP A 154 0.82 1.65 27.18
N GLY A 155 0.09 0.56 27.45
CA GLY A 155 0.48 -0.45 28.44
C GLY A 155 0.38 0.00 29.90
N HIS A 156 -0.22 1.17 30.16
CA HIS A 156 -0.59 1.62 31.49
C HIS A 156 -2.07 1.30 31.71
N ALA A 157 -2.41 0.72 32.85
CA ALA A 157 -3.81 0.61 33.24
C ALA A 157 -4.37 2.03 33.28
N ASP A 158 -5.54 2.24 32.67
CA ASP A 158 -6.22 3.51 32.75
C ASP A 158 -6.68 3.66 34.21
N ASP A 159 -5.79 4.18 35.08
CA ASP A 159 -6.17 4.67 36.40
C ASP A 159 -7.11 5.84 36.12
N ASP A 160 -8.38 5.67 36.48
CA ASP A 160 -9.46 6.62 36.22
C ASP A 160 -9.06 8.04 36.63
N ASP A 161 -8.68 8.88 35.65
CA ASP A 161 -8.63 10.34 35.79
C ASP A 161 -10.07 10.89 35.82
N HIS A 162 -10.81 10.48 36.86
CA HIS A 162 -12.04 11.09 37.33
C HIS A 162 -11.70 12.01 38.51
N ASP A 163 -10.99 13.11 38.27
CA ASP A 163 -10.92 14.19 39.26
C ASP A 163 -11.07 15.59 38.62
N HIS A 164 -12.17 16.23 39.05
CA HIS A 164 -12.55 17.65 39.02
C HIS A 164 -13.33 18.23 37.83
#